data_AF-A0A671TN58-F1
#
_entry.id   AF-A0A671TN58-F1
#
_cell.length_a   1.000
_cell.length_b   1.000
_cell.length_c   1.000
_cell.angle_alpha   90.00
_cell.angle_beta   90.00
_cell.angle_gamma   90.00
#
_symmetry.space_group_name_H-M   'P 1'
#
loop_
_entity.id
_entity.type
_entity.pdbx_description
1 polymer ?
#
loop_
_entity_poly.entity_id
_entity_poly.type
_entity_poly.pdbx_seq_one_letter_code
_entity_poly.pdbx_strand_id
1 'polypeptide(L)' 'MAQKSAKIAAGAVVCVESEIRGDVTIGARTVVHPKARIIAEAGPIIIGEGNLIEEQALIINRFGTFFI' A
#
# COMPACT_ATOMS: atom_id res chain seq x y z
N MET A 1 2.33 20.94 -0.68
CA MET A 1 2.78 19.63 -1.21
C MET A 1 1.69 18.62 -0.88
N ALA A 2 1.17 17.90 -1.88
CA ALA A 2 -0.09 17.15 -1.76
C ALA A 2 -0.02 16.12 -0.62
N GLN A 3 -0.94 16.27 0.34
CA GLN A 3 -1.13 15.31 1.42
C GLN A 3 -1.68 14.03 0.80
N LYS A 4 -0.79 13.07 0.51
CA LYS A 4 -1.18 11.83 -0.15
C LYS A 4 -1.91 10.94 0.86
N SER A 5 -3.22 10.83 0.69
CA SER A 5 -4.13 10.01 1.51
C SER A 5 -4.24 8.61 0.93
N ALA A 6 -4.07 7.58 1.74
CA ALA A 6 -4.49 6.23 1.38
C ALA A 6 -6.02 6.19 1.22
N LYS A 7 -6.52 5.58 0.15
CA LYS A 7 -7.95 5.33 -0.09
C LYS A 7 -8.24 3.90 0.33
N ILE A 8 -8.92 3.72 1.45
CA ILE A 8 -9.22 2.40 2.01
C ILE A 8 -10.73 2.16 1.85
N ALA A 9 -11.09 1.14 1.06
CA ALA A 9 -12.48 0.77 0.87
C ALA A 9 -13.09 0.21 2.17
N ALA A 10 -14.41 0.37 2.32
CA ALA A 10 -15.14 -0.23 3.44
C ALA A 10 -14.94 -1.76 3.46
N GLY A 11 -14.69 -2.30 4.66
CA GLY A 11 -14.44 -3.74 4.83
C GLY A 11 -13.02 -4.20 4.53
N ALA A 12 -12.10 -3.30 4.15
CA ALA A 12 -10.67 -3.58 4.22
C ALA A 12 -10.19 -3.47 5.68
N VAL A 13 -9.24 -4.34 6.06
CA VAL A 13 -8.60 -4.33 7.37
C VAL A 13 -7.14 -3.93 7.18
N VAL A 14 -6.76 -2.78 7.70
CA VAL A 14 -5.41 -2.25 7.57
C VAL A 14 -4.81 -2.09 8.95
N CYS A 15 -3.71 -2.79 9.22
CA CYS A 15 -3.02 -2.69 10.50
C CYS A 15 -2.41 -1.30 10.69
N VAL A 16 -2.51 -0.75 11.90
CA VAL A 16 -1.92 0.54 12.27
C VAL A 16 -0.38 0.56 12.17
N GLU A 17 0.25 -0.61 12.26
CA GLU A 17 1.70 -0.80 12.12
C GLU A 17 2.15 -0.93 10.66
N SER A 18 1.21 -0.93 9.71
CA SER A 18 1.55 -0.92 8.28
C SER A 18 1.97 0.49 7.83
N GLU A 19 2.92 0.54 6.91
CA GLU A 19 3.40 1.77 6.33
C GLU A 19 2.78 1.95 4.95
N ILE A 20 1.86 2.91 4.82
CA ILE A 20 1.25 3.26 3.54
C ILE A 20 1.66 4.68 3.18
N ARG A 21 2.41 4.81 2.10
CA ARG A 21 2.88 6.10 1.59
C ARG A 21 2.43 6.29 0.16
N GLY A 22 1.86 7.45 -0.11
CA GLY A 22 1.60 7.88 -1.47
C GLY A 22 0.16 7.69 -1.93
N ASP A 23 -0.05 7.66 -3.25
CA ASP A 23 -1.39 7.42 -3.83
C ASP A 23 -1.62 5.91 -3.86
N VAL A 24 -2.21 5.40 -2.78
CA VAL A 24 -2.48 3.99 -2.57
C VAL A 24 -3.98 3.80 -2.43
N THR A 25 -4.53 2.86 -3.19
CA THR A 25 -5.93 2.43 -3.10
C THR A 25 -5.99 0.98 -2.66
N ILE A 26 -6.80 0.68 -1.65
CA ILE A 26 -7.00 -0.67 -1.10
C ILE A 26 -8.47 -1.04 -1.28
N GLY A 27 -8.73 -2.09 -2.06
CA GLY A 27 -10.06 -2.63 -2.31
C GLY A 27 -10.68 -3.31 -1.09
N ALA A 28 -12.00 -3.52 -1.13
CA ALA A 28 -12.76 -4.13 -0.05
C ALA A 28 -12.27 -5.57 0.26
N ARG A 29 -12.46 -6.02 1.50
CA ARG A 29 -12.06 -7.37 1.98
C ARG A 29 -10.57 -7.67 1.88
N THR A 30 -9.74 -6.66 1.61
CA THR A 30 -8.28 -6.80 1.64
C THR A 30 -7.78 -6.64 3.08
N VAL A 31 -6.85 -7.51 3.47
CA VAL A 31 -6.21 -7.49 4.80
C VAL A 31 -4.74 -7.12 4.63
N VAL A 32 -4.27 -6.14 5.40
CA VAL A 32 -2.86 -5.74 5.47
C VAL A 32 -2.33 -6.06 6.86
N HIS A 33 -1.39 -7.01 6.93
CA HIS A 33 -0.75 -7.46 8.16
C HIS A 33 0.25 -6.42 8.71
N PRO A 34 0.65 -6.54 10.00
CA PRO A 34 1.63 -5.64 10.61
C PRO A 34 2.94 -5.55 9.80
N LYS A 35 3.59 -4.38 9.85
CA LYS A 35 4.89 -4.10 9.19
C LYS A 35 4.91 -4.24 7.67
N ALA A 36 3.76 -4.46 7.01
CA ALA A 36 3.67 -4.35 5.56
C ALA A 36 3.94 -2.90 5.11
N ARG A 37 4.63 -2.73 3.98
CA ARG A 37 5.07 -1.43 3.46
C ARG A 37 4.61 -1.28 2.02
N ILE A 38 3.73 -0.32 1.77
CA ILE A 38 3.16 -0.03 0.46
C ILE A 38 3.51 1.42 0.09
N ILE A 39 4.42 1.60 -0.87
CA ILE A 39 5.07 2.87 -1.15
C ILE A 39 4.88 3.27 -2.63
N ALA A 40 4.02 4.26 -2.86
CA ALA A 40 3.70 4.83 -4.16
C ALA A 40 4.49 6.14 -4.41
N GLU A 41 5.73 5.99 -4.89
CA GLU A 41 6.66 7.08 -5.20
C GLU A 41 6.49 7.58 -6.66
N ALA A 42 6.57 6.68 -7.65
CA ALA A 42 6.58 7.02 -9.07
C ALA A 42 5.20 6.99 -9.76
N GLY A 43 4.22 6.35 -9.13
CA GLY A 43 2.87 6.24 -9.65
C GLY A 43 1.93 5.62 -8.61
N PRO A 44 0.63 5.56 -8.89
CA PRO A 44 -0.33 4.98 -7.96
C PRO A 44 -0.11 3.48 -7.77
N ILE A 45 -0.48 2.97 -6.60
CA ILE A 45 -0.59 1.52 -6.32
C ILE A 45 -2.05 1.22 -6.03
N ILE A 46 -2.63 0.29 -6.78
CA ILE A 46 -4.03 -0.11 -6.66
C ILE A 46 -4.04 -1.59 -6.28
N ILE A 47 -4.44 -1.87 -5.04
CA ILE A 47 -4.68 -3.23 -4.55
C ILE A 47 -6.17 -3.50 -4.72
N GLY A 48 -6.50 -4.54 -5.48
CA GLY A 48 -7.88 -4.97 -5.73
C GLY A 48 -8.56 -5.55 -4.49
N GLU A 49 -9.75 -6.10 -4.67
CA GLU A 49 -10.51 -6.72 -3.58
C GLU A 49 -10.00 -8.11 -3.18
N GLY A 50 -10.22 -8.49 -1.92
CA GLY A 50 -10.03 -9.86 -1.44
C GLY A 50 -8.57 -10.34 -1.39
N ASN A 51 -7.62 -9.42 -1.21
CA ASN A 51 -6.20 -9.74 -1.14
C ASN A 51 -5.71 -9.88 0.31
N LEU A 52 -4.65 -10.66 0.52
CA LEU A 52 -3.91 -10.75 1.78
C LEU A 52 -2.49 -10.22 1.57
N ILE A 53 -2.15 -9.12 2.24
CA ILE A 53 -0.80 -8.56 2.25
C ILE A 53 -0.15 -8.95 3.57
N GLU A 54 0.73 -9.95 3.50
CA GLU A 54 1.37 -10.60 4.65
C GLU A 54 2.39 -9.71 5.38
N GLU A 55 2.80 -10.15 6.57
CA GLU A 55 3.75 -9.44 7.42
C GLU A 55 5.07 -9.18 6.66
N GLN A 56 5.63 -7.97 6.82
CA GLN A 56 6.90 -7.52 6.19
C GLN A 56 6.89 -7.42 4.66
N ALA A 57 5.74 -7.61 3.99
CA ALA A 57 5.65 -7.43 2.54
C ALA A 57 6.06 -6.00 2.15
N LEU A 58 6.92 -5.87 1.13
CA LEU A 58 7.34 -4.59 0.56
C LEU A 58 6.84 -4.47 -0.88
N ILE A 59 5.85 -3.59 -1.08
CA ILE A 59 5.32 -3.24 -2.40
C ILE A 59 5.73 -1.80 -2.66
N ILE A 60 6.61 -1.59 -3.64
CA ILE A 60 7.11 -0.25 -3.96
C ILE A 60 7.05 0.01 -5.46
N ASN A 61 6.41 1.12 -5.82
CA ASN A 61 6.46 1.68 -7.16
C ASN A 61 7.34 2.94 -7.12
N ARG A 62 8.57 2.83 -7.61
CA ARG A 62 9.57 3.89 -7.58
C ARG A 62 10.18 4.14 -8.94
N PHE A 63 10.78 5.32 -9.09
CA PHE A 63 11.52 5.67 -10.29
C PHE A 63 12.69 4.69 -10.42
N GLY A 64 12.87 4.17 -11.63
CA GLY A 64 13.92 3.20 -11.91
C GLY A 64 15.29 3.86 -11.83
N THR A 65 15.89 3.88 -10.64
CA THR A 65 17.33 4.05 -10.49
C THR A 65 17.87 2.72 -9.97
N PHE A 66 18.16 1.82 -10.90
CA PHE A 66 18.86 0.59 -10.60
C PHE A 66 20.31 0.95 -10.25
N PHE A 67 20.65 0.93 -8.97
CA PHE A 67 22.02 0.67 -8.53
C PHE A 67 22.08 -0.81 -8.17
N ILE A 68 22.57 -1.61 -9.11
CA ILE A 68 23.03 -2.98 -8.86
C ILE A 68 24.34 -2.94 -8.07
#